data_AF-A0A7X5TG08-F1
#
_entry.id   AF-A0A7X5TG08-F1
#
_cell.length_a   1.000
_cell.length_b   1.000
_cell.length_c   1.000
_cell.angle_alpha   90.00
_cell.angle_beta   90.00
_cell.angle_gamma   90.00
#
_symmetry.space_group_name_H-M   'P 1'
#
loop_
_entity.id
_entity.type
_entity.pdbx_description
1 polymer ?
#
loop_
_entity_poly.entity_id
_entity_poly.type
_entity_poly.pdbx_seq_one_letter_code
_entity_poly.pdbx_strand_id
1 'polypeptide(L)'
;MPKGTRLPAGFKTFDFYDIGTRTAVSVKTIDTRTAARIKDPKQIYTSMKGNIDVVANFTGAVKGSSIVNASRISRREVYIAVPKATTPEQWVQINRAIAYGTEKNVNIKITVVK
;
A
#
# COMPACT_ATOMS: atom_id res chain seq x y z
N MET A 1 9.50 -8.11 -8.11
CA MET A 1 10.01 -8.48 -6.78
C MET A 1 10.86 -9.74 -6.91
N PRO A 2 11.95 -9.89 -6.14
CA PRO A 2 12.79 -11.10 -6.16
C PRO A 2 11.99 -12.35 -5.77
N LYS A 3 12.42 -13.53 -6.27
CA LYS A 3 11.85 -14.83 -5.85
C LYS A 3 12.07 -15.02 -4.34
N GLY A 4 11.14 -15.71 -3.68
CA GLY A 4 11.21 -15.99 -2.24
C GLY A 4 10.74 -14.84 -1.32
N THR A 5 10.37 -13.68 -1.88
CA THR A 5 9.88 -12.55 -1.07
C THR A 5 8.38 -12.58 -0.79
N ARG A 6 7.61 -13.40 -1.51
CA ARG A 6 6.14 -13.49 -1.36
C ARG A 6 5.79 -14.13 -0.02
N LEU A 7 4.99 -13.43 0.79
CA LEU A 7 4.47 -13.96 2.04
C LEU A 7 3.28 -14.90 1.80
N PRO A 8 2.95 -15.80 2.75
CA PRO A 8 1.77 -16.65 2.65
C PRO A 8 0.50 -15.84 2.38
N ALA A 9 -0.43 -16.39 1.58
CA ALA A 9 -1.68 -15.71 1.27
C ALA A 9 -2.42 -15.31 2.55
N GLY A 10 -2.89 -14.06 2.64
CA GLY A 10 -3.53 -13.50 3.83
C GLY A 10 -2.58 -13.32 5.03
N PHE A 11 -1.28 -13.19 4.80
CA PHE A 11 -0.37 -12.63 5.81
C PHE A 11 -0.82 -11.21 6.16
N LYS A 12 -0.73 -10.84 7.44
CA LYS A 12 -1.23 -9.55 7.92
C LYS A 12 -0.41 -8.40 7.32
N THR A 13 -1.11 -7.38 6.81
CA THR A 13 -0.56 -6.12 6.30
C THR A 13 0.26 -6.20 5.00
N PHE A 14 1.25 -7.09 4.93
CA PHE A 14 2.21 -7.16 3.82
C PHE A 14 1.99 -8.38 2.94
N ASP A 15 2.24 -8.20 1.66
CA ASP A 15 2.19 -9.24 0.63
C ASP A 15 3.59 -9.78 0.32
N PHE A 16 4.60 -8.94 0.46
CA PHE A 16 6.00 -9.30 0.22
C PHE A 16 6.89 -8.77 1.35
N TYR A 17 7.93 -9.53 1.65
CA TYR A 17 9.02 -9.10 2.51
C TYR A 17 10.36 -9.57 1.92
N ASP A 18 11.21 -8.61 1.59
CA ASP A 18 12.58 -8.87 1.13
C ASP A 18 13.52 -8.76 2.34
N ILE A 19 14.12 -9.89 2.72
CA ILE A 19 15.03 -9.99 3.86
C ILE A 19 16.35 -9.27 3.58
N GLY A 20 16.87 -9.33 2.35
CA GLY A 20 18.15 -8.73 1.99
C GLY A 20 18.11 -7.22 2.06
N THR A 21 17.00 -6.64 1.63
CA THR A 21 16.81 -5.18 1.65
C THR A 21 15.98 -4.67 2.83
N ARG A 22 15.43 -5.58 3.64
CA ARG A 22 14.51 -5.32 4.76
C ARG A 22 13.30 -4.46 4.35
N THR A 23 12.79 -4.71 3.14
CA THR A 23 11.67 -3.96 2.56
C THR A 23 10.38 -4.79 2.66
N ALA A 24 9.37 -4.25 3.32
CA ALA A 24 8.04 -4.85 3.41
C ALA A 24 7.06 -4.08 2.50
N VAL A 25 6.36 -4.81 1.63
CA VAL A 25 5.49 -4.24 0.59
C VAL A 25 4.07 -4.75 0.74
N SER A 26 3.12 -3.83 0.83
CA SER A 26 1.69 -4.10 0.70
C SER A 26 1.24 -3.74 -0.71
N VAL A 27 0.53 -4.64 -1.38
CA VAL A 27 0.03 -4.42 -2.75
C VAL A 27 -1.48 -4.21 -2.69
N LYS A 28 -1.94 -3.15 -3.35
CA LYS A 28 -3.34 -2.75 -3.40
C LYS A 28 -3.76 -2.40 -4.82
N THR A 29 -5.06 -2.48 -5.04
CA THR A 29 -5.71 -1.95 -6.24
C THR A 29 -6.82 -1.03 -5.80
N ILE A 30 -6.92 0.13 -6.41
CA ILE A 30 -7.99 1.10 -6.17
C ILE A 30 -8.68 1.35 -7.51
N ASP A 31 -9.85 0.75 -7.72
CA ASP A 31 -10.69 1.14 -8.85
C ASP A 31 -11.29 2.51 -8.58
N THR A 32 -10.88 3.52 -9.35
CA THR A 32 -11.35 4.89 -9.22
C THR A 32 -12.64 5.15 -10.01
N ARG A 33 -13.13 4.17 -10.77
CA ARG A 33 -14.31 4.31 -11.64
C ARG A 33 -15.62 3.94 -10.96
N THR A 34 -15.59 3.54 -9.69
CA THR A 34 -16.82 3.20 -8.97
C THR A 34 -17.69 4.46 -8.81
N ALA A 35 -19.01 4.30 -8.92
CA ALA A 35 -19.94 5.43 -8.81
C ALA A 35 -19.74 6.23 -7.51
N ALA A 36 -19.43 5.55 -6.40
CA ALA A 36 -19.12 6.19 -5.12
C ALA A 36 -17.87 7.08 -5.16
N ARG A 37 -16.79 6.64 -5.82
CA ARG A 37 -15.52 7.39 -5.92
C ARG A 37 -15.52 8.45 -7.01
N ILE A 38 -16.42 8.34 -7.99
CA ILE A 38 -16.70 9.41 -8.94
C ILE A 38 -17.52 10.50 -8.25
N LYS A 39 -18.58 10.12 -7.52
CA LYS A 39 -19.44 11.06 -6.78
C LYS A 39 -18.70 11.78 -5.64
N ASP A 40 -17.83 11.06 -4.93
CA ASP A 40 -17.00 11.62 -3.85
C ASP A 40 -15.54 11.12 -3.97
N PRO A 41 -14.69 11.87 -4.69
CA PRO A 41 -13.27 11.54 -4.83
C PRO A 41 -12.52 11.42 -3.50
N LYS A 42 -12.97 12.06 -2.41
CA LYS A 42 -12.28 12.00 -1.10
C LYS A 42 -12.19 10.57 -0.57
N GLN A 43 -13.10 9.68 -0.99
CA GLN A 43 -13.04 8.27 -0.63
C GLN A 43 -11.76 7.56 -1.11
N ILE A 44 -11.13 8.04 -2.19
CA ILE A 44 -9.83 7.52 -2.66
C ILE A 44 -8.76 7.82 -1.61
N TYR A 45 -8.68 9.07 -1.15
CA TYR A 45 -7.76 9.46 -0.08
C TYR A 45 -8.01 8.63 1.19
N THR A 46 -9.25 8.52 1.66
CA THR A 46 -9.59 7.75 2.86
C THR A 46 -9.19 6.27 2.72
N SER A 47 -9.43 5.66 1.55
CA SER A 47 -9.03 4.27 1.27
C SER A 47 -7.51 4.11 1.32
N MET A 48 -6.76 5.01 0.69
CA MET A 48 -5.29 4.96 0.69
C MET A 48 -4.74 5.20 2.10
N LYS A 49 -5.26 6.21 2.80
CA LYS A 49 -4.90 6.52 4.19
C LYS A 49 -5.05 5.31 5.10
N GLY A 50 -6.17 4.60 5.04
CA GLY A 50 -6.38 3.39 5.84
C GLY A 50 -5.32 2.31 5.59
N ASN A 51 -4.94 2.09 4.32
CA ASN A 51 -3.87 1.16 3.98
C ASN A 51 -2.49 1.63 4.50
N ILE A 52 -2.21 2.93 4.40
CA ILE A 52 -0.98 3.55 4.92
C ILE A 52 -0.90 3.37 6.43
N ASP A 53 -1.98 3.66 7.16
CA ASP A 53 -2.03 3.54 8.61
C ASP A 53 -1.78 2.09 9.06
N VAL A 54 -2.38 1.12 8.38
CA VAL A 54 -2.16 -0.32 8.67
C VAL A 54 -0.70 -0.72 8.47
N VAL A 55 -0.02 -0.15 7.47
CA VAL A 55 1.41 -0.39 7.20
C VAL A 55 2.30 0.33 8.21
N ALA A 56 2.02 1.61 8.50
CA ALA A 56 2.78 2.43 9.43
C ALA A 56 2.72 1.87 10.86
N ASN A 57 1.55 1.40 11.28
CA ASN A 57 1.29 0.89 12.62
C ASN A 57 1.59 -0.62 12.78
N PHE A 58 2.15 -1.27 11.76
CA PHE A 58 2.49 -2.68 11.86
C PHE A 58 3.61 -2.92 12.88
N THR A 59 3.33 -3.78 13.86
CA THR A 59 4.27 -4.18 14.93
C THR A 59 4.87 -5.56 14.68
N GLY A 60 4.09 -6.50 14.16
CA GLY A 60 4.53 -7.86 13.85
C GLY A 60 3.38 -8.78 13.48
N ALA A 61 3.69 -9.88 12.81
CA ALA A 61 2.75 -10.96 12.52
C ALA A 61 3.49 -12.28 12.26
N VAL A 62 2.78 -13.36 12.53
CA VAL A 62 3.22 -14.73 12.26
C VAL A 62 2.13 -15.44 11.46
N LYS A 63 2.53 -16.18 10.42
CA LYS A 63 1.63 -17.07 9.69
C LYS A 63 2.41 -18.26 9.14
N GLY A 64 2.05 -19.47 9.58
CA GLY A 64 2.86 -20.65 9.31
C GLY A 64 4.29 -20.45 9.82
N SER A 65 5.28 -20.72 8.96
CA SER A 65 6.70 -20.50 9.25
C SER A 65 7.19 -19.06 9.01
N SER A 66 6.35 -18.17 8.48
CA SER A 66 6.73 -16.78 8.19
C SER A 66 6.54 -15.88 9.41
N ILE A 67 7.62 -15.21 9.83
CA ILE A 67 7.63 -14.28 10.97
C ILE A 67 8.21 -12.94 10.49
N VAL A 68 7.40 -11.87 10.56
CA VAL A 68 7.83 -10.52 10.22
C VAL A 68 7.52 -9.60 11.39
N ASN A 69 8.54 -8.92 11.91
CA ASN A 69 8.43 -7.96 13.01
C ASN A 69 8.88 -6.57 12.55
N ALA A 70 8.31 -5.52 13.13
CA ALA A 70 8.66 -4.14 12.80
C ALA A 70 10.15 -3.85 12.94
N SER A 71 10.80 -4.39 13.97
CA SER A 71 12.25 -4.24 14.18
C SER A 71 13.11 -4.83 13.06
N ARG A 72 12.55 -5.73 12.23
CA ARG A 72 13.23 -6.30 11.06
C ARG A 72 12.94 -5.53 9.77
N ILE A 73 11.98 -4.61 9.76
CA ILE A 73 11.62 -3.82 8.59
C ILE A 73 12.40 -2.49 8.61
N SER A 74 13.16 -2.21 7.57
CA SER A 74 13.84 -0.93 7.37
C SER A 74 13.06 0.00 6.43
N ARG A 75 12.29 -0.57 5.49
CA ARG A 75 11.46 0.21 4.56
C ARG A 75 10.07 -0.38 4.44
N ARG A 76 9.07 0.50 4.47
CA ARG A 76 7.66 0.16 4.31
C ARG A 76 7.17 0.79 3.02
N GLU A 77 6.57 -0.02 2.15
CA GLU A 77 6.03 0.47 0.88
C GLU A 77 4.59 0.00 0.65
N VAL A 78 3.80 0.84 0.00
CA VAL A 78 2.47 0.48 -0.53
C VAL A 78 2.48 0.68 -2.03
N TYR A 79 2.27 -0.40 -2.77
CA TYR A 79 2.17 -0.37 -4.22
C TYR A 79 0.69 -0.36 -4.58
N ILE A 80 0.26 0.64 -5.34
CA ILE A 80 -1.15 0.86 -5.64
C ILE A 80 -1.33 0.94 -7.15
N ALA A 81 -2.11 0.02 -7.69
CA ALA A 81 -2.58 0.10 -9.07
C ALA A 81 -3.87 0.94 -9.15
N VAL A 82 -3.92 1.87 -10.11
CA VAL A 82 -5.11 2.69 -10.42
C VAL A 82 -5.40 2.67 -11.93
N PRO A 83 -6.67 2.74 -12.38
CA PRO A 83 -7.01 2.75 -13.80
C PRO A 83 -6.46 3.99 -14.54
N LYS A 84 -6.19 3.87 -15.84
CA LYS A 84 -5.82 5.01 -16.69
C LYS A 84 -6.90 6.10 -16.74
N ALA A 85 -8.15 5.74 -16.47
CA ALA A 85 -9.30 6.66 -16.44
C ALA A 85 -9.38 7.50 -15.14
N THR A 86 -8.43 7.42 -14.22
CA THR A 86 -8.42 8.27 -13.00
C THR A 86 -8.37 9.76 -13.36
N THR A 87 -9.35 10.52 -12.86
CA THR A 87 -9.53 11.94 -13.20
C THR A 87 -8.56 12.86 -12.45
N PRO A 88 -8.35 14.11 -12.89
CA PRO A 88 -7.51 15.08 -12.17
C PRO A 88 -7.92 15.29 -10.71
N GLU A 89 -9.21 15.36 -10.41
CA GLU A 89 -9.73 15.54 -9.04
C GLU A 89 -9.39 14.34 -8.16
N GLN A 90 -9.41 13.13 -8.74
CA GLN A 90 -8.99 11.91 -8.07
C GLN A 90 -7.48 11.87 -7.85
N TRP A 91 -6.68 12.36 -8.81
CA TRP A 91 -5.23 12.51 -8.66
C TRP A 91 -4.85 13.47 -7.54
N VAL A 92 -5.61 14.55 -7.32
CA VAL A 92 -5.43 15.40 -6.13
C VAL A 92 -5.53 14.58 -4.85
N GLN A 93 -6.50 13.65 -4.75
CA GLN A 93 -6.66 12.80 -3.57
C GLN A 93 -5.54 11.75 -3.44
N ILE A 94 -5.07 11.19 -4.55
CA ILE A 94 -3.91 10.29 -4.59
C ILE A 94 -2.65 11.01 -4.11
N ASN A 95 -2.36 12.20 -4.64
CA ASN A 95 -1.18 12.99 -4.26
C ASN A 95 -1.21 13.39 -2.78
N ARG A 96 -2.40 13.74 -2.25
CA ARG A 96 -2.58 13.96 -0.81
C ARG A 96 -2.24 12.71 0.01
N ALA A 97 -2.63 11.52 -0.45
CA ALA A 97 -2.29 10.27 0.23
C ALA A 97 -0.80 9.93 0.12
N ILE A 98 -0.13 10.26 -0.99
CA ILE A 98 1.33 10.10 -1.15
C ILE A 98 2.08 10.99 -0.15
N ALA A 99 1.67 12.26 -0.03
CA ALA A 99 2.24 13.18 0.97
C ALA A 99 2.04 12.64 2.40
N TYR A 100 0.83 12.19 2.73
CA TYR A 100 0.54 11.55 4.02
C TYR A 100 1.38 10.30 4.28
N GLY A 101 1.58 9.45 3.26
CA GLY A 101 2.47 8.29 3.36
C GLY A 101 3.89 8.68 3.74
N THR A 102 4.40 9.74 3.12
CA THR A 102 5.74 10.28 3.41
C THR A 102 5.85 10.75 4.86
N GLU A 103 4.86 11.48 5.37
CA GLU A 103 4.78 11.88 6.79
C GLU A 103 4.77 10.69 7.75
N LYS A 104 4.25 9.54 7.31
CA LYS A 104 4.23 8.28 8.07
C LYS A 104 5.43 7.37 7.84
N ASN A 105 6.45 7.83 7.12
CA ASN A 105 7.60 7.01 6.70
C ASN A 105 7.18 5.75 5.92
N VAL A 106 6.19 5.90 5.04
CA VAL A 106 5.67 4.85 4.14
C VAL A 106 5.76 5.33 2.70
N ASN A 107 6.55 4.63 1.89
CA ASN A 107 6.73 4.97 0.47
C ASN A 107 5.54 4.48 -0.36
N ILE A 108 4.91 5.37 -1.11
CA ILE A 108 3.78 5.01 -1.98
C ILE A 108 4.25 4.96 -3.44
N LYS A 109 4.03 3.83 -4.12
CA LYS A 109 4.32 3.70 -5.55
C LYS A 109 3.01 3.47 -6.31
N ILE A 110 2.67 4.39 -7.19
CA ILE A 110 1.47 4.28 -8.04
C ILE A 110 1.85 3.66 -9.38
N THR A 111 1.05 2.71 -9.85
CA THR A 111 1.11 2.18 -11.22
C THR A 111 -0.22 2.42 -11.90
N VAL A 112 -0.18 3.05 -13.07
CA VAL A 112 -1.39 3.24 -13.88
C VAL A 112 -1.56 2.02 -14.79
N VAL A 113 -2.72 1.37 -14.69
CA VAL A 113 -3.06 0.19 -15.49
C VAL A 113 -4.09 0.53 -16.57
N LYS A 114 -3.98 -0.14 -17.73
CA LYS A 114 -4.88 0.06 -18.87
C LYS A 114 -6.28 -0.46 -18.60
#